data_AF-A0A0A2BS48-F1
#
_entry.id   AF-A0A0A2BS48-F1
#
_cell.length_a   1.000
_cell.length_b   1.000
_cell.length_c   1.000
_cell.angle_alpha   90.00
_cell.angle_beta   90.00
_cell.angle_gamma   90.00
#
_symmetry.space_group_name_H-M   'P 1'
#
loop_
_entity.id
_entity.type
_entity.pdbx_description
1 polymer ?
#
loop_
_entity_poly.entity_id
_entity_poly.type
_entity_poly.pdbx_seq_one_letter_code
_entity_poly.pdbx_strand_id
1 'polypeptide(L)'
;MQDQDRSKSGGAAARVTALASSIMDLHVRIALKEVDREKRRLISGGIFLAMGGLLMLFTLLALEIILVIWMQTTFNWNIENALFVLALINVSLAGISLRLGGYLTKGPYLPETLEGISKSTKAVFGKTQ
;
A
#
# COMPACT_ATOMS: atom_id res chain seq x y z
N MET A 1 -66.09 -29.49 -2.47
CA MET A 1 -64.82 -30.13 -2.89
C MET A 1 -64.01 -29.13 -3.67
N GLN A 2 -62.70 -29.06 -3.38
CA GLN A 2 -61.62 -28.35 -4.10
C GLN A 2 -61.63 -26.82 -4.08
N ASP A 3 -60.97 -26.22 -3.07
CA ASP A 3 -60.13 -25.01 -3.28
C ASP A 3 -59.34 -24.59 -2.00
N GLN A 4 -58.56 -25.51 -1.40
CA GLN A 4 -57.70 -25.15 -0.24
C GLN A 4 -56.29 -25.78 -0.25
N ASP A 5 -55.77 -26.19 -1.41
CA ASP A 5 -54.46 -26.89 -1.47
C ASP A 5 -53.44 -26.22 -2.42
N ARG A 6 -53.39 -24.89 -2.45
CA ARG A 6 -52.39 -24.13 -3.25
C ARG A 6 -51.54 -23.11 -2.50
N SER A 7 -51.50 -23.11 -1.16
CA SER A 7 -50.78 -22.06 -0.40
C SER A 7 -49.61 -22.52 0.48
N LYS A 8 -49.30 -23.82 0.59
CA LYS A 8 -48.26 -24.30 1.52
C LYS A 8 -46.89 -24.62 0.92
N SER A 9 -46.76 -24.72 -0.41
CA SER A 9 -45.49 -25.08 -1.06
C SER A 9 -44.55 -23.90 -1.36
N GLY A 10 -45.04 -22.64 -1.35
CA GLY A 10 -44.21 -21.46 -1.65
C GLY A 10 -43.43 -20.91 -0.45
N GLY A 11 -43.81 -21.27 0.78
CA GLY A 11 -43.26 -20.68 2.00
C GLY A 11 -41.85 -21.16 2.36
N ALA A 12 -41.50 -22.41 2.04
CA ALA A 12 -40.16 -22.95 2.34
C ALA A 12 -39.09 -22.37 1.41
N ALA A 13 -39.36 -22.32 0.09
CA ALA A 13 -38.47 -21.69 -0.88
C ALA A 13 -38.32 -20.18 -0.61
N ALA A 14 -39.41 -19.47 -0.29
CA ALA A 14 -39.35 -18.06 0.07
C ALA A 14 -38.51 -17.79 1.34
N ARG A 15 -38.60 -18.67 2.35
CA ARG A 15 -37.76 -18.58 3.56
C ARG A 15 -36.29 -18.88 3.29
N VAL A 16 -35.99 -19.86 2.43
CA VAL A 16 -34.61 -20.16 2.03
C VAL A 16 -34.01 -19.04 1.19
N THR A 17 -34.78 -18.45 0.27
CA THR A 17 -34.35 -17.27 -0.50
C THR A 17 -34.16 -16.05 0.40
N ALA A 18 -35.02 -15.84 1.39
CA ALA A 18 -34.86 -14.76 2.39
C ALA A 18 -33.66 -14.98 3.32
N LEU A 19 -33.34 -16.23 3.67
CA LEU A 19 -32.12 -16.57 4.41
C LEU A 19 -30.87 -16.37 3.53
N ALA A 20 -30.92 -16.76 2.26
CA ALA A 20 -29.83 -16.54 1.31
C ALA A 20 -29.56 -15.04 1.09
N SER A 21 -30.62 -14.21 0.95
CA SER A 21 -30.46 -12.76 0.86
C SER A 21 -29.95 -12.15 2.17
N SER A 22 -30.38 -12.67 3.33
CA SER A 22 -29.91 -12.22 4.64
C SER A 22 -28.42 -12.53 4.88
N ILE A 23 -27.93 -13.70 4.43
CA ILE A 23 -26.50 -14.05 4.52
C ILE A 23 -25.67 -13.19 3.55
N MET A 24 -26.19 -12.89 2.37
CA MET A 24 -25.55 -11.98 1.42
C MET A 24 -25.43 -10.57 1.99
N ASP A 25 -26.51 -10.01 2.55
CA ASP A 25 -26.49 -8.71 3.21
C ASP A 25 -25.56 -8.69 4.43
N LEU A 26 -25.45 -9.79 5.16
CA LEU A 26 -24.53 -9.92 6.30
C LEU A 26 -23.07 -9.88 5.85
N HIS A 27 -22.68 -10.69 4.85
CA HIS A 27 -21.30 -10.69 4.34
C HIS A 27 -20.93 -9.35 3.71
N VAL A 28 -21.84 -8.71 2.97
CA VAL A 28 -21.62 -7.38 2.39
C VAL A 28 -21.43 -6.34 3.49
N ARG A 29 -22.25 -6.34 4.54
CA ARG A 29 -22.11 -5.40 5.67
C ARG A 29 -20.83 -5.63 6.48
N ILE A 30 -20.43 -6.89 6.66
CA ILE A 30 -19.15 -7.23 7.31
C ILE A 30 -17.99 -6.73 6.45
N ALA A 31 -18.01 -7.00 5.14
CA ALA A 31 -16.99 -6.53 4.21
C ALA A 31 -16.86 -5.00 4.20
N LEU A 32 -17.98 -4.27 4.17
CA LEU A 32 -17.97 -2.80 4.22
C LEU A 32 -17.40 -2.27 5.55
N LYS A 33 -17.74 -2.91 6.67
CA LYS A 33 -17.19 -2.53 7.99
C LYS A 33 -15.69 -2.79 8.10
N GLU A 34 -15.20 -3.90 7.55
CA GLU A 34 -13.77 -4.22 7.52
C GLU A 34 -13.01 -3.15 6.71
N VAL A 35 -13.53 -2.80 5.53
CA VAL A 35 -12.96 -1.78 4.65
C VAL A 35 -12.95 -0.39 5.30
N ASP A 36 -14.02 0.02 5.97
CA ASP A 36 -14.05 1.33 6.66
C ASP A 36 -13.04 1.40 7.83
N ARG A 37 -12.85 0.29 8.54
CA ARG A 37 -11.86 0.19 9.62
C ARG A 37 -10.43 0.24 9.08
N GLU A 38 -10.15 -0.47 7.99
CA GLU A 38 -8.86 -0.43 7.31
C GLU A 38 -8.57 0.94 6.72
N LYS A 39 -9.58 1.59 6.10
CA LYS A 39 -9.47 2.95 5.59
C LYS A 39 -9.05 3.93 6.68
N ARG A 40 -9.64 3.86 7.87
CA ARG A 40 -9.25 4.72 9.00
C ARG A 40 -7.79 4.47 9.43
N ARG A 41 -7.35 3.21 9.54
CA ARG A 41 -5.95 2.85 9.85
C ARG A 41 -4.99 3.35 8.78
N LEU A 42 -5.38 3.25 7.51
CA LEU A 42 -4.55 3.64 6.36
C LEU A 42 -4.46 5.16 6.22
N ILE A 43 -5.53 5.90 6.52
CA ILE A 43 -5.51 7.37 6.59
C ILE A 43 -4.61 7.83 7.74
N SER A 44 -4.81 7.31 8.95
CA SER A 44 -4.00 7.72 10.11
C SER A 44 -2.54 7.30 9.97
N GLY A 45 -2.29 6.08 9.47
CA GLY A 45 -0.95 5.57 9.20
C GLY A 45 -0.27 6.35 8.09
N GLY A 46 -0.99 6.67 6.99
CA GLY A 46 -0.48 7.47 5.88
C GLY A 46 -0.11 8.89 6.31
N ILE A 47 -0.96 9.57 7.09
CA ILE A 47 -0.66 10.91 7.60
C ILE A 47 0.56 10.89 8.53
N PHE A 48 0.62 9.93 9.46
CA PHE A 48 1.76 9.83 10.38
C PHE A 48 3.07 9.51 9.65
N LEU A 49 3.03 8.65 8.64
CA LEU A 49 4.19 8.30 7.83
C LEU A 49 4.63 9.49 6.96
N ALA A 50 3.70 10.24 6.38
CA ALA A 50 4.01 11.47 5.64
C ALA A 50 4.63 12.54 6.55
N MET A 51 4.06 12.76 7.73
CA MET A 51 4.57 13.74 8.70
C MET A 51 5.95 13.35 9.21
N GLY A 52 6.12 12.09 9.62
CA GLY A 52 7.41 11.56 10.07
C GLY A 52 8.46 11.60 8.97
N GLY A 53 8.12 11.22 7.74
CA GLY A 53 9.01 11.29 6.59
C GLY A 53 9.43 12.72 6.25
N LEU A 54 8.51 13.69 6.32
CA LEU A 54 8.81 15.10 6.11
C LEU A 54 9.74 15.66 7.20
N LEU A 55 9.45 15.36 8.47
CA LEU A 55 10.31 15.75 9.59
C LEU A 55 11.71 15.11 9.49
N MET A 56 11.78 13.85 9.05
CA MET A 56 13.04 13.15 8.82
C MET A 56 13.85 13.80 7.70
N LEU A 57 13.20 14.25 6.61
CA LEU A 57 13.84 15.00 5.54
C LEU A 57 14.42 16.32 6.05
N PHE A 58 13.65 17.10 6.81
CA PHE A 58 14.14 18.35 7.40
C PHE A 58 15.31 18.13 8.36
N THR A 59 15.26 17.04 9.14
CA THR A 59 16.35 16.65 10.06
C THR A 59 17.62 16.32 9.30
N LEU A 60 17.51 15.54 8.22
CA LEU A 60 18.65 15.23 7.34
C LEU A 60 19.25 16.49 6.72
N LEU A 61 18.42 17.40 6.23
CA LEU A 61 18.88 18.66 5.63
C LEU A 61 19.63 19.53 6.66
N ALA A 62 19.11 19.66 7.88
CA ALA A 62 19.79 20.38 8.95
C ALA A 62 21.12 19.70 9.33
N LEU A 63 21.16 18.36 9.35
CA LEU A 63 22.37 17.60 9.65
C LEU A 63 23.45 17.80 8.57
N GLU A 64 23.08 17.84 7.29
CA GLU A 64 24.01 18.13 6.20
C GLU A 64 24.65 19.52 6.34
N ILE A 65 23.84 20.53 6.69
CA ILE A 65 24.35 21.89 6.93
C ILE A 65 25.36 21.89 8.08
N ILE A 66 25.02 21.25 9.20
CA ILE A 66 25.91 21.12 10.36
C ILE A 66 27.20 20.39 9.97
N LEU A 67 27.11 19.33 9.16
CA LEU A 67 28.26 18.57 8.69
C LEU A 67 29.21 19.44 7.85
N VAL A 68 28.67 20.27 6.95
CA VAL A 68 29.48 21.20 6.15
C VAL A 68 30.18 22.24 7.02
N ILE A 69 29.45 22.84 7.97
CA ILE A 69 30.03 23.81 8.92
C ILE A 69 31.13 23.14 9.77
N TRP A 70 30.90 21.90 10.21
CA TRP A 70 31.89 21.13 10.97
C TRP A 70 33.14 20.84 10.12
N MET A 71 32.99 20.50 8.84
CA MET A 71 34.11 20.30 7.92
C MET A 71 34.92 21.59 7.73
N GLN A 72 34.25 22.73 7.57
CA GLN A 72 34.91 24.03 7.45
C GLN A 72 35.70 24.40 8.71
N THR A 73 35.09 24.25 9.88
CA THR A 73 35.71 24.67 11.15
C THR A 73 36.84 23.75 11.59
N THR A 74 36.72 22.43 11.35
CA THR A 74 37.71 21.44 11.80
C THR A 74 38.88 21.28 10.81
N PHE A 75 38.61 21.31 9.51
CA PHE A 75 39.61 21.05 8.47
C PHE A 75 40.04 22.30 7.69
N ASN A 76 39.47 23.47 7.99
CA ASN A 76 39.72 24.73 7.28
C ASN A 76 39.45 24.63 5.76
N TRP A 77 38.52 23.76 5.37
CA TRP A 77 38.19 23.56 3.96
C TRP A 77 37.39 24.71 3.38
N ASN A 78 37.69 25.06 2.12
CA ASN A 78 36.82 25.92 1.33
C ASN A 78 35.44 25.26 1.14
N ILE A 79 34.40 26.10 1.03
CA ILE A 79 33.02 25.63 0.90
C ILE A 79 32.82 24.73 -0.33
N GLU A 80 33.52 25.02 -1.43
CA GLU A 80 33.51 24.22 -2.65
C GLU A 80 33.95 22.78 -2.39
N ASN A 81 35.08 22.60 -1.69
CA ASN A 81 35.61 21.27 -1.36
C ASN A 81 34.69 20.52 -0.40
N ALA A 82 34.15 21.21 0.61
CA ALA A 82 33.22 20.62 1.56
C ALA A 82 31.91 20.14 0.88
N LEU A 83 31.37 20.95 -0.04
CA LEU A 83 30.19 20.58 -0.83
C LEU A 83 30.47 19.46 -1.82
N PHE A 84 31.66 19.43 -2.43
CA PHE A 84 32.06 18.37 -3.34
C PHE A 84 32.14 17.02 -2.62
N VAL A 85 32.76 16.98 -1.44
CA VAL A 85 32.83 15.78 -0.61
C VAL A 85 31.42 15.37 -0.13
N LEU A 86 30.60 16.31 0.32
CA LEU A 86 29.22 16.04 0.70
C LEU A 86 28.41 15.42 -0.45
N ALA A 87 28.56 15.95 -1.67
CA ALA A 87 27.88 15.45 -2.85
C ALA A 87 28.29 14.00 -3.17
N LEU A 88 29.58 13.66 -3.06
CA LEU A 88 30.05 12.29 -3.25
C LEU A 88 29.47 11.32 -2.21
N ILE A 89 29.39 11.76 -0.95
CA ILE A 89 28.78 10.98 0.13
C ILE A 89 27.29 10.75 -0.17
N ASN A 90 26.56 11.81 -0.54
CA ASN A 90 25.13 11.75 -0.82
C ASN A 90 24.79 10.89 -2.04
N VAL A 91 25.57 10.97 -3.13
CA VAL A 91 25.39 10.10 -4.30
C VAL A 91 25.63 8.64 -3.94
N SER A 92 26.66 8.36 -3.14
CA SER A 92 26.97 7.01 -2.68
C SER A 92 25.85 6.44 -1.80
N LEU A 93 25.38 7.25 -0.84
CA LEU A 93 24.29 6.87 0.06
C LEU A 93 22.97 6.71 -0.68
N ALA A 94 22.67 7.59 -1.63
CA ALA A 94 21.51 7.48 -2.51
C ALA A 94 21.55 6.21 -3.35
N GLY A 95 22.71 5.88 -3.93
CA GLY A 95 22.90 4.64 -4.68
C GLY A 95 22.64 3.39 -3.85
N ILE A 96 23.17 3.34 -2.61
CA ILE A 96 22.92 2.24 -1.67
C ILE A 96 21.45 2.18 -1.26
N SER A 97 20.86 3.32 -0.89
CA SER A 97 19.46 3.43 -0.48
C SER A 97 18.51 2.98 -1.59
N LEU A 98 18.74 3.40 -2.84
CA LEU A 98 17.96 2.95 -4.00
C LEU A 98 18.13 1.46 -4.27
N ARG A 99 19.33 0.91 -4.09
CA ARG A 99 19.57 -0.54 -4.27
C ARG A 99 18.88 -1.36 -3.19
N LEU A 100 18.96 -0.93 -1.93
CA LEU A 100 18.29 -1.57 -0.80
C LEU A 100 16.77 -1.44 -0.90
N GLY A 101 16.26 -0.25 -1.18
CA GLY A 101 14.84 0.00 -1.41
C GLY A 101 14.31 -0.80 -2.61
N GLY A 102 15.07 -0.84 -3.70
CA GLY A 102 14.78 -1.69 -4.87
C GLY A 102 14.77 -3.19 -4.56
N TYR A 103 15.63 -3.65 -3.66
CA TYR A 103 15.63 -5.04 -3.20
C TYR A 103 14.44 -5.35 -2.28
N LEU A 104 14.12 -4.46 -1.34
CA LEU A 104 13.00 -4.63 -0.42
C LEU A 104 11.62 -4.52 -1.13
N THR A 105 11.55 -3.75 -2.21
CA THR A 105 10.35 -3.65 -3.07
C THR A 105 10.22 -4.81 -4.06
N LYS A 106 11.31 -5.54 -4.33
CA LYS A 106 11.27 -6.87 -4.95
C LYS A 106 10.80 -7.90 -3.91
N GLY A 107 9.59 -7.72 -3.40
CA GLY A 107 8.95 -8.77 -2.61
C GLY A 107 8.81 -10.05 -3.46
N PRO A 108 8.86 -11.24 -2.84
CA PRO A 108 8.43 -12.47 -3.49
C PRO A 108 6.93 -12.35 -3.73
N TYR A 109 6.53 -11.77 -4.86
CA TYR A 109 5.16 -11.87 -5.35
C TYR A 109 4.88 -13.37 -5.48
N LEU A 110 4.04 -13.90 -4.59
CA LEU A 110 3.61 -15.29 -4.60
C LEU A 110 3.38 -15.71 -6.06
N PRO A 111 3.89 -16.87 -6.53
CA PRO A 111 3.66 -17.33 -7.90
C PRO A 111 2.17 -17.31 -8.28
N GLU A 112 1.26 -17.48 -7.31
CA GLU A 112 -0.18 -17.33 -7.51
C GLU A 112 -0.65 -15.91 -7.89
N THR A 113 0.03 -14.84 -7.43
CA THR A 113 -0.31 -13.45 -7.80
C THR A 113 0.23 -13.05 -9.17
N LEU A 114 1.39 -13.56 -9.57
CA LEU A 114 1.88 -13.40 -10.94
C LEU A 114 1.04 -14.21 -11.94
N GLU A 115 0.59 -15.41 -11.55
CA GLU A 115 -0.37 -16.19 -12.35
C GLU A 115 -1.74 -15.51 -12.42
N GLY A 116 -2.25 -14.97 -11.32
CA GLY A 116 -3.51 -14.21 -11.28
C GLY A 116 -3.48 -12.94 -12.13
N ILE A 117 -2.39 -12.16 -12.06
CA ILE A 117 -2.18 -10.97 -12.90
C ILE A 117 -1.96 -11.38 -14.36
N SER A 118 -1.20 -12.43 -14.66
CA SER A 118 -1.02 -12.95 -16.03
C SER A 118 -2.36 -13.39 -16.64
N LYS A 119 -3.18 -14.12 -15.88
CA LYS A 119 -4.47 -14.64 -16.35
C LYS A 119 -5.52 -13.54 -16.53
N SER A 120 -5.58 -12.57 -15.61
CA SER A 120 -6.46 -11.40 -15.73
C SER A 120 -6.00 -10.43 -16.81
N THR A 121 -4.69 -10.21 -16.97
CA THR A 121 -4.13 -9.42 -18.07
C THR A 121 -4.37 -10.10 -19.41
N LYS A 122 -4.20 -11.42 -19.51
CA LYS A 122 -4.49 -12.19 -20.73
C LYS A 122 -5.98 -12.21 -21.07
N ALA A 123 -6.86 -12.20 -20.05
CA ALA A 123 -8.30 -12.10 -20.24
C ALA A 123 -8.76 -10.70 -20.68
N VAL A 124 -8.08 -9.64 -20.22
CA VAL A 124 -8.40 -8.24 -20.59
C VAL A 124 -7.74 -7.82 -21.90
N PHE A 125 -6.48 -8.22 -22.16
CA PHE A 125 -5.74 -7.89 -23.38
C PHE A 125 -5.95 -8.87 -24.54
N GLY A 126 -6.88 -9.82 -24.39
CA GLY A 126 -7.45 -10.63 -25.47
C GLY A 126 -6.46 -10.96 -26.58
N LYS A 127 -5.52 -11.87 -26.34
CA LYS A 127 -4.67 -12.35 -27.43
C LYS A 127 -5.44 -13.39 -28.23
N THR A 128 -6.04 -12.91 -29.31
CA THR A 128 -6.39 -13.61 -30.54
C THR A 128 -5.32 -14.67 -30.84
N GLN A 129 -5.71 -15.95 -30.76
CA GLN A 129 -5.36 -16.88 -31.82
C GLN A 129 -6.41 -16.72 -32.91
#